data_AF-A0A146MB79-F1
#
_entry.id   AF-A0A146MB79-F1
#
_cell.length_a   1.000
_cell.length_b   1.000
_cell.length_c   1.000
_cell.angle_alpha   90.00
_cell.angle_beta   90.00
_cell.angle_gamma   90.00
#
_symmetry.space_group_name_H-M   'P 1'
#
loop_
_entity.id
_entity.type
_entity.pdbx_description
1 polymer ?
#
loop_
_entity_poly.entity_id
_entity_poly.type
_entity_poly.pdbx_seq_one_letter_code
_entity_poly.pdbx_strand_id
1 'polypeptide(L)'
;MTGFPTHRFNEFSMSKFTEEEQNALFENIMDNLSLGYTVICSTPGKDVHDTSVNNTKVLNEYKSMGLATGYAYTVLEARHFAETNIRLVKLRNASNKGLQ
;
A
#
# COMPACT_ATOMS: atom_id res chain seq x y z
N MET A 1 13.77 -1.34 -14.11
CA MET A 1 12.99 -2.47 -14.67
C MET A 1 11.75 -1.84 -15.31
N THR A 2 11.36 -2.26 -16.51
CA THR A 2 10.44 -1.57 -17.46
C THR A 2 11.03 -0.37 -18.22
N GLY A 3 11.82 0.49 -17.56
CA GLY A 3 12.39 1.69 -18.21
C GLY A 3 11.40 2.85 -18.36
N PHE A 4 10.18 2.68 -17.83
CA PHE A 4 9.14 3.71 -17.80
C PHE A 4 9.27 4.63 -16.57
N PRO A 5 8.73 5.86 -16.65
CA PRO A 5 8.68 6.77 -15.51
C PRO A 5 7.91 6.15 -14.34
N THR A 6 8.34 6.51 -13.12
CA THR A 6 7.71 6.07 -11.88
C THR A 6 7.09 7.27 -11.18
N HIS A 7 5.82 7.15 -10.81
CA HIS A 7 5.16 8.10 -9.91
C HIS A 7 5.14 7.52 -8.50
N ARG A 8 5.63 8.30 -7.53
CA ARG A 8 5.61 7.94 -6.12
C ARG A 8 4.75 8.93 -5.37
N PHE A 9 3.90 8.40 -4.52
CA PHE A 9 3.08 9.20 -3.64
C PHE A 9 3.59 9.08 -2.20
N ASN A 10 4.05 10.19 -1.61
CA ASN A 10 4.69 10.20 -0.28
C ASN A 10 3.74 10.54 0.87
N GLU A 11 2.60 11.18 0.59
CA GLU A 11 1.74 11.78 1.62
C GLU A 11 0.37 11.07 1.74
N PHE A 12 0.34 9.74 1.58
CA PHE A 12 -0.89 8.97 1.72
C PHE A 12 -1.15 8.63 3.18
N SER A 13 -1.81 9.54 3.90
CA SER A 13 -2.48 9.22 5.17
C SER A 13 -3.95 8.95 4.87
N MET A 14 -4.36 7.68 4.76
CA MET A 14 -5.76 7.31 4.49
C MET A 14 -6.74 7.93 5.49
N SER A 15 -6.28 8.25 6.70
CA SER A 15 -7.06 8.95 7.73
C SER A 15 -7.35 10.43 7.45
N LYS A 16 -6.74 11.02 6.41
CA LYS A 16 -6.93 12.43 6.03
C LYS A 16 -7.73 12.60 4.73
N PHE A 17 -7.96 11.52 3.98
CA PHE A 17 -8.68 11.59 2.71
C PHE A 17 -10.19 11.54 2.91
N THR A 18 -10.91 12.32 2.12
CA THR A 18 -12.35 12.17 1.94
C THR A 18 -12.67 10.82 1.30
N GLU A 19 -13.92 10.36 1.42
CA GLU A 19 -14.36 9.13 0.76
C GLU A 19 -14.16 9.20 -0.77
N GLU A 20 -14.39 10.38 -1.36
CA GLU A 20 -14.19 10.64 -2.79
C GLU A 20 -12.71 10.47 -3.20
N GLU A 21 -11.78 10.99 -2.39
CA GLU A 21 -10.34 10.85 -2.64
C GLU A 21 -9.86 9.40 -2.48
N GLN A 22 -10.41 8.67 -1.50
CA GLN A 22 -10.12 7.24 -1.32
C GLN A 22 -10.62 6.41 -2.50
N ASN A 23 -11.82 6.74 -3.00
CA ASN A 23 -12.39 6.10 -4.18
C ASN A 23 -11.56 6.39 -5.43
N ALA A 24 -11.20 7.65 -5.66
CA ALA A 24 -10.36 8.04 -6.78
C ALA A 24 -8.99 7.33 -6.77
N LEU A 25 -8.39 7.17 -5.59
CA LEU A 25 -7.15 6.40 -5.43
C LEU A 25 -7.35 4.93 -5.83
N PHE A 26 -8.43 4.31 -5.36
CA PHE A 26 -8.70 2.92 -5.64
C PHE A 26 -8.94 2.66 -7.14
N GLU A 27 -9.73 3.52 -7.78
CA GLU A 27 -9.94 3.45 -9.23
C GLU A 27 -8.62 3.66 -9.99
N ASN A 28 -7.77 4.60 -9.54
CA ASN A 28 -6.44 4.79 -10.13
C ASN A 28 -5.56 3.52 -10.03
N ILE A 29 -5.63 2.79 -8.91
CA ILE A 29 -4.92 1.52 -8.75
C ILE A 29 -5.46 0.49 -9.76
N MET A 30 -6.78 0.34 -9.87
CA MET A 30 -7.41 -0.58 -10.81
C MET A 30 -7.03 -0.27 -12.26
N ASP A 31 -7.11 1.00 -12.65
CA ASP A 31 -6.76 1.46 -14.00
C ASP A 31 -5.30 1.14 -14.33
N ASN A 32 -4.37 1.50 -13.44
CA ASN A 32 -2.95 1.21 -13.64
C ASN A 32 -2.66 -0.29 -13.76
N LEU A 33 -3.30 -1.13 -12.93
CA LEU A 33 -3.18 -2.58 -13.05
C LEU A 33 -3.71 -3.09 -14.39
N SER A 34 -4.85 -2.57 -14.86
CA SER A 34 -5.44 -2.95 -16.15
C SER A 34 -4.55 -2.57 -17.35
N LEU A 35 -3.82 -1.47 -17.23
CA LEU A 35 -2.87 -0.97 -18.22
C LEU A 35 -1.50 -1.70 -18.16
N GLY A 36 -1.34 -2.64 -17.23
CA GLY A 36 -0.11 -3.42 -17.06
C GLY A 36 1.00 -2.73 -16.27
N TYR A 37 0.70 -1.61 -15.59
CA TYR A 37 1.64 -0.98 -14.68
C TYR A 37 1.83 -1.82 -13.40
N THR A 38 3.03 -1.74 -12.84
CA THR A 38 3.33 -2.35 -11.55
C THR A 38 3.03 -1.34 -10.44
N VAL A 39 2.08 -1.66 -9.57
CA VAL A 39 1.76 -0.85 -8.39
C VAL A 39 2.43 -1.45 -7.16
N ILE A 40 3.17 -0.61 -6.42
CA ILE A 40 3.92 -1.00 -5.23
C ILE A 40 3.46 -0.13 -4.06
N CYS A 41 3.14 -0.79 -2.95
CA CYS A 41 2.85 -0.14 -1.68
C CYS A 41 4.03 -0.41 -0.73
N SER A 42 4.46 0.59 0.02
CA SER A 42 5.50 0.42 1.03
C SER A 42 4.97 0.82 2.39
N THR A 43 5.23 0.00 3.39
CA THR A 43 4.96 0.37 4.78
C THR A 43 6.06 1.32 5.26
N PRO A 44 5.74 2.28 6.15
CA PRO A 44 6.76 3.10 6.78
C PRO A 44 7.79 2.20 7.45
N GLY A 45 9.06 2.51 7.24
CA GLY A 45 10.21 1.77 7.75
C GLY A 45 11.24 2.71 8.33
N LYS A 46 12.36 2.15 8.82
CA LYS A 46 13.53 2.92 9.27
C LYS A 46 13.99 3.87 8.17
N ASP A 47 13.55 5.12 8.25
CA ASP A 47 14.28 6.21 7.66
C ASP A 47 15.56 6.38 8.48
N VAL A 48 16.70 6.42 7.81
CA VAL A 48 18.02 6.55 8.44
C VAL A 48 18.14 7.91 9.16
N HIS A 49 17.25 8.85 8.83
CA HIS A 49 17.19 10.20 9.39
C HIS A 49 16.09 10.41 10.44
N ASP A 50 15.21 9.42 10.66
CA ASP A 50 14.04 9.59 11.51
C ASP A 50 14.20 8.82 12.83
N THR A 51 14.55 9.55 13.88
CA THR A 51 14.65 9.03 15.26
C THR A 51 13.30 8.63 15.86
N SER A 52 12.17 8.96 15.21
CA SER A 52 10.81 8.62 15.67
C SER A 52 10.34 7.22 15.26
N VAL A 53 11.09 6.51 14.39
CA VAL A 53 10.70 5.21 13.80
C VAL A 53 10.74 4.03 14.80
N ASN A 54 11.16 4.28 16.04
CA ASN A 54 10.95 3.36 17.16
C ASN A 54 9.58 3.56 17.83
N ASN A 55 8.58 4.09 17.12
CA ASN A 55 7.23 4.15 17.66
C ASN A 55 6.63 2.74 17.66
N THR A 56 6.84 2.00 18.76
CA THR A 56 6.29 0.66 19.01
C THR A 56 4.80 0.58 18.68
N LYS A 57 4.07 1.69 18.78
CA LYS A 57 2.67 1.81 18.37
C LYS A 57 2.46 1.53 16.88
N VAL A 58 3.26 2.13 16.00
CA VAL A 58 3.16 1.94 14.54
C VAL A 58 3.53 0.51 14.18
N LEU A 59 4.60 -0.02 14.77
CA LEU A 59 5.00 -1.42 14.56
C LEU A 59 3.87 -2.39 14.94
N ASN A 60 3.24 -2.18 16.10
CA ASN A 60 2.15 -3.03 16.58
C ASN A 60 0.88 -2.89 15.72
N GLU A 61 0.58 -1.70 15.21
CA GLU A 61 -0.55 -1.44 14.34
C GLU A 61 -0.41 -2.16 12.99
N TYR A 62 0.74 -2.05 12.32
CA TYR A 62 0.97 -2.81 11.09
C TYR A 62 0.99 -4.32 11.36
N LYS A 63 1.58 -4.75 12.49
CA LYS A 63 1.60 -6.18 12.87
C LYS A 63 0.21 -6.74 13.12
N SER A 64 -0.71 -5.99 13.75
CA SER A 64 -2.10 -6.43 13.97
C SER A 64 -2.88 -6.59 12.67
N MET A 65 -2.49 -5.86 11.62
CA MET A 65 -3.03 -5.99 10.25
C MET A 65 -2.30 -7.06 9.42
N GLY A 66 -1.34 -7.79 10.00
CA GLY A 66 -0.55 -8.79 9.29
C GLY A 66 0.48 -8.19 8.33
N LEU A 67 0.92 -6.96 8.56
CA LEU A 67 1.92 -6.26 7.76
C LEU A 67 3.21 -6.04 8.57
N ALA A 68 4.33 -5.95 7.87
CA ALA A 68 5.64 -5.63 8.44
C ALA A 68 6.04 -4.21 8.02
N THR A 69 6.64 -3.44 8.93
CA THR A 69 7.15 -2.08 8.68
C THR A 69 8.47 -2.09 7.91
N GLY A 70 8.65 -1.18 6.95
CA GLY A 70 9.84 -1.10 6.09
C GLY A 70 9.88 -2.17 5.00
N TYR A 71 8.71 -2.71 4.62
CA TYR A 71 8.58 -3.71 3.58
C TYR A 71 7.81 -3.14 2.39
N ALA A 72 8.18 -3.61 1.21
CA ALA A 72 7.47 -3.35 -0.03
C ALA A 72 6.56 -4.52 -0.37
N TYR A 73 5.34 -4.18 -0.79
CA TYR A 73 4.30 -5.09 -1.22
C TYR A 73 3.93 -4.76 -2.67
N THR A 74 3.83 -5.78 -3.51
CA THR A 74 3.33 -5.62 -4.88
C THR A 74 1.82 -5.82 -4.86
N VAL A 75 1.08 -4.92 -5.51
CA VAL A 75 -0.34 -5.14 -5.78
C VAL A 75 -0.47 -6.10 -6.95
N LEU A 76 -1.18 -7.21 -6.73
CA LEU A 76 -1.43 -8.22 -7.76
C LEU A 76 -2.79 -8.03 -8.44
N GLU A 77 -3.79 -7.59 -7.68
CA GLU A 77 -5.16 -7.47 -8.14
C GLU A 77 -5.89 -6.44 -7.27
N ALA A 78 -6.82 -5.69 -7.86
CA ALA A 78 -7.76 -4.85 -7.15
C ALA A 78 -9.17 -5.10 -7.72
N ARG A 79 -10.17 -5.15 -6.85
CA ARG A 79 -11.56 -5.42 -7.25
C ARG A 79 -12.56 -4.63 -6.40
N HIS A 80 -13.51 -4.00 -7.08
CA HIS A 80 -14.68 -3.37 -6.45
C HIS A 80 -15.92 -4.27 -6.62
N PHE A 81 -16.58 -4.56 -5.51
CA PHE A 81 -17.87 -5.24 -5.45
C PHE A 81 -18.97 -4.20 -5.22
N ALA A 82 -19.53 -3.66 -6.31
CA ALA A 82 -20.50 -2.56 -6.25
C ALA A 82 -21.78 -2.92 -5.45
N GLU A 83 -22.21 -4.17 -5.51
CA GLU A 83 -23.40 -4.67 -4.78
C GLU A 83 -23.29 -4.47 -3.26
N THR A 84 -22.07 -4.53 -2.72
CA THR A 84 -21.80 -4.40 -1.28
C THR A 84 -20.97 -3.18 -0.94
N ASN A 85 -20.61 -2.36 -1.93
CA ASN A 85 -19.67 -1.24 -1.81
C ASN A 85 -18.33 -1.64 -1.14
N ILE A 86 -17.83 -2.85 -1.42
CA ILE A 86 -16.58 -3.37 -0.87
C ILE A 86 -15.46 -3.26 -1.89
N ARG A 87 -14.32 -2.72 -1.48
CA ARG A 87 -13.10 -2.61 -2.29
C ARG A 87 -12.02 -3.47 -1.68
N LEU A 88 -11.43 -4.37 -2.48
CA LEU A 88 -10.37 -5.28 -2.05
C LEU A 88 -9.12 -5.12 -2.91
N VAL A 89 -7.96 -5.24 -2.26
CA VAL A 89 -6.66 -5.26 -2.91
C VAL A 89 -5.92 -6.53 -2.48
N LYS A 90 -5.39 -7.26 -3.45
CA LYS A 90 -4.53 -8.43 -3.22
C LYS A 90 -3.07 -8.00 -3.26
N LEU A 91 -2.39 -8.19 -2.13
CA LEU A 91 -0.99 -7.82 -1.96
C LEU A 91 -0.08 -9.05 -1.89
N ARG A 92 1.14 -8.92 -2.40
CA ARG A 92 2.22 -9.89 -2.24
C ARG A 92 3.40 -9.26 -1.54
N ASN A 93 3.85 -9.85 -0.43
CA ASN A 93 5.12 -9.49 0.20
C ASN A 93 6.28 -9.91 -0.72
N ALA A 94 7.16 -8.97 -1.08
CA ALA A 94 8.34 -9.28 -1.89
C ALA A 94 9.36 -10.15 -1.15
N SER A 95 9.41 -10.04 0.17
CA SER A 95 10.20 -10.90 1.03
C SER A 95 9.36 -12.13 1.32
N ASN A 96 9.75 -13.30 0.81
CA ASN A 96 9.05 -14.59 0.93
C ASN A 96 8.94 -15.12 2.38
N LYS A 97 9.05 -14.25 3.38
CA LYS A 97 8.83 -14.48 4.80
C LYS A 97 7.38 -14.11 5.11
N GLY A 98 6.55 -15.13 5.34
CA GLY A 98 5.30 -14.93 6.06
C GLY A 98 5.55 -14.34 7.45
N LEU A 99 4.53 -13.76 8.07
CA LEU A 99 4.59 -13.26 9.45
C LEU A 99 5.17 -14.34 10.37
N GLN A 100 6.24 -14.02 11.10
CA GLN A 100 6.70 -14.77 12.28
C GLN A 100 6.23 -14.06 13.55
#